data_AF-A0A351UPZ7-F1
#
_entry.id   AF-A0A351UPZ7-F1
#
_cell.length_a   1.000
_cell.length_b   1.000
_cell.length_c   1.000
_cell.angle_alpha   90.00
_cell.angle_beta   90.00
_cell.angle_gamma   90.00
#
_symmetry.space_group_name_H-M   'P 1'
#
loop_
_entity.id
_entity.type
_entity.pdbx_description
1 polymer ?
#
loop_
_entity_poly.entity_id
_entity_poly.type
_entity_poly.pdbx_seq_one_letter_code
_entity_poly.pdbx_strand_id
1 'polypeptide(L)'
;MEIILVVAAKIFRTSGRRRGQAMTEVVLLFPIFLVIVFITMKIFALLVLVQKMEIGSYYAARRWQLESHLNASDNPDNRLQKDIEDKVRGYMGFDNASVTKFLNLANLKLEIQRTQVWNVVTLKVYTKPNNIKLLCRYPKQAVCASPYGQDCENGYEFMCVEPGNHQNGGGKQLEVIKYVPSRDRPIQFVLPGIKD
;
A
#
# COMPACT_ATOMS: atom_id res chain seq x y z
N MET A 1 5.02 -14.59 -26.15
CA MET A 1 4.66 -15.77 -25.32
C MET A 1 3.45 -16.48 -25.93
N GLU A 2 3.49 -16.75 -27.24
CA GLU A 2 2.40 -17.38 -28.00
C GLU A 2 2.71 -18.84 -28.41
N ILE A 3 3.96 -19.28 -28.23
CA ILE A 3 4.41 -20.61 -28.66
C ILE A 3 3.90 -21.72 -27.70
N ILE A 4 3.59 -21.37 -26.45
CA ILE A 4 3.17 -22.35 -25.42
C ILE A 4 1.73 -22.85 -25.68
N LEU A 5 0.87 -22.07 -26.34
CA LEU A 5 -0.52 -22.45 -26.57
C LEU A 5 -0.69 -23.51 -27.67
N VAL A 6 0.18 -23.51 -28.68
CA VAL A 6 0.06 -24.42 -29.83
C VAL A 6 0.55 -25.83 -29.50
N VAL A 7 1.53 -25.96 -28.60
CA VAL A 7 2.05 -27.27 -28.17
C VAL A 7 1.03 -28.02 -27.30
N ALA A 8 0.27 -27.30 -26.47
CA ALA A 8 -0.74 -27.90 -25.59
C ALA A 8 -1.92 -28.53 -26.35
N ALA A 9 -2.30 -27.97 -27.50
CA ALA A 9 -3.44 -28.46 -28.27
C ALA A 9 -3.15 -29.74 -29.09
N LYS A 10 -1.88 -30.01 -29.40
CA LYS A 10 -1.51 -31.15 -30.27
C LYS A 10 -1.26 -32.47 -29.52
N ILE A 11 -1.22 -32.44 -28.18
CA ILE A 11 -0.98 -33.62 -27.33
C ILE A 11 -2.28 -34.32 -26.89
N PHE A 12 -3.46 -33.77 -27.22
CA PHE A 12 -4.73 -34.29 -26.71
C PHE A 12 -5.40 -35.38 -27.57
N ARG A 13 -4.70 -35.95 -28.55
CA ARG A 13 -5.30 -36.91 -29.48
C ARG A 13 -4.46 -38.16 -29.64
N THR A 14 -4.53 -39.06 -28.65
CA THR A 14 -4.66 -40.52 -28.83
C THR A 14 -4.69 -41.29 -27.50
N SER A 15 -5.77 -42.06 -27.32
CA SER A 15 -5.86 -43.40 -26.74
C SER A 15 -5.43 -43.70 -25.28
N GLY A 16 -6.32 -44.35 -24.52
CA GLY A 16 -5.92 -45.42 -23.60
C GLY A 16 -6.42 -45.39 -22.14
N ARG A 17 -7.61 -45.96 -21.91
CA ARG A 17 -7.94 -46.95 -20.84
C ARG A 17 -7.46 -46.73 -19.37
N ARG A 18 -8.43 -46.36 -18.52
CA ARG A 18 -8.60 -46.50 -17.04
C ARG A 18 -7.45 -47.08 -16.18
N ARG A 19 -6.94 -46.29 -15.21
CA ARG A 19 -6.95 -46.50 -13.72
C ARG A 19 -5.93 -45.55 -13.06
N GLY A 20 -6.41 -44.64 -12.22
CA GLY A 20 -5.58 -43.70 -11.47
C GLY A 20 -6.39 -42.56 -10.86
N GLN A 21 -7.48 -42.88 -10.15
CA GLN A 21 -8.42 -41.92 -9.58
C GLN A 21 -7.82 -41.05 -8.44
N ALA A 22 -6.58 -41.33 -8.01
CA ALA A 22 -5.87 -40.58 -6.97
C ALA A 22 -5.04 -39.39 -7.50
N MET A 23 -4.73 -39.32 -8.81
CA MET A 23 -3.93 -38.22 -9.38
C MET A 23 -4.80 -37.01 -9.77
N THR A 24 -6.12 -37.18 -9.90
CA THR A 24 -7.03 -36.10 -10.31
C THR A 24 -7.36 -35.12 -9.18
N GLU A 25 -7.28 -35.54 -7.93
CA GLU A 25 -7.47 -34.66 -6.77
C GLU A 25 -6.27 -33.72 -6.58
N VAL A 26 -5.04 -34.24 -6.69
CA VAL A 26 -3.79 -33.44 -6.57
C VAL A 26 -3.66 -32.40 -7.69
N VAL A 27 -4.10 -32.74 -8.91
CA VAL A 27 -4.08 -31.84 -10.08
C VAL A 27 -5.09 -30.69 -9.94
N LEU A 28 -6.21 -30.90 -9.23
CA LEU A 28 -7.17 -29.85 -8.90
C LEU A 28 -6.72 -29.01 -7.69
N LEU A 29 -6.02 -29.62 -6.73
CA LEU A 29 -5.49 -28.94 -5.56
C LEU A 29 -4.32 -27.99 -5.89
N PHE A 30 -3.49 -28.33 -6.87
CA PHE A 30 -2.35 -27.52 -7.29
C PHE A 30 -2.72 -26.07 -7.71
N PRO A 31 -3.67 -25.81 -8.63
CA PRO A 31 -4.06 -24.45 -8.99
C PRO A 31 -4.71 -23.70 -7.82
N ILE A 32 -5.47 -24.39 -6.96
CA ILE A 32 -6.08 -23.79 -5.76
C ILE A 32 -4.98 -23.37 -4.78
N PHE A 33 -3.98 -24.23 -4.55
CA PHE A 33 -2.83 -23.93 -3.70
C PHE A 33 -2.04 -22.73 -4.22
N LEU A 34 -1.80 -22.63 -5.53
CA LEU A 34 -1.15 -21.45 -6.12
C LEU A 34 -1.95 -20.17 -5.85
N VAL A 35 -3.27 -20.19 -6.03
CA VAL A 35 -4.13 -19.03 -5.75
C VAL A 35 -4.01 -18.61 -4.28
N ILE A 36 -4.04 -19.56 -3.34
CA ILE A 36 -3.89 -19.28 -1.92
C ILE A 36 -2.53 -18.64 -1.63
N VAL A 37 -1.43 -19.18 -2.16
CA VAL A 37 -0.08 -18.62 -1.98
C VAL A 37 0.03 -17.20 -2.55
N PHE A 38 -0.60 -16.92 -3.69
CA PHE A 38 -0.62 -15.57 -4.26
C PHE A 38 -1.40 -14.58 -3.38
N ILE A 39 -2.54 -15.01 -2.83
CA ILE A 39 -3.36 -14.18 -1.94
C ILE A 39 -2.58 -13.89 -0.65
N THR A 40 -2.01 -14.91 -0.01
CA THR A 40 -1.26 -14.73 1.24
C THR A 40 -0.02 -13.86 1.05
N MET A 41 0.69 -14.00 -0.08
CA MET A 41 1.81 -13.13 -0.43
C MET A 41 1.38 -11.66 -0.53
N LYS A 42 0.21 -11.38 -1.11
CA LYS A 42 -0.29 -10.00 -1.24
C LYS A 42 -0.83 -9.43 0.07
N ILE A 43 -1.44 -10.25 0.92
CA ILE A 43 -1.80 -9.85 2.29
C ILE A 43 -0.54 -9.50 3.08
N PHE A 44 0.50 -10.33 2.99
CA PHE A 44 1.78 -10.06 3.64
C PHE A 44 2.42 -8.75 3.13
N ALA A 45 2.38 -8.50 1.81
CA ALA A 45 2.86 -7.25 1.22
C ALA A 45 2.12 -6.03 1.78
N LEU A 46 0.80 -6.12 1.95
CA LEU A 46 -0.01 -5.05 2.56
C LEU A 46 0.40 -4.79 4.02
N LEU A 47 0.61 -5.85 4.81
CA LEU A 47 1.04 -5.70 6.21
C LEU A 47 2.41 -5.03 6.33
N VAL A 48 3.37 -5.43 5.49
CA VAL A 48 4.70 -4.81 5.43
C VAL A 48 4.59 -3.34 5.02
N LEU A 49 3.69 -3.00 4.09
CA LEU A 49 3.45 -1.62 3.68
C LEU A 49 2.92 -0.76 4.84
N VAL A 50 1.93 -1.25 5.59
CA VAL A 50 1.38 -0.53 6.75
C VAL A 50 2.46 -0.32 7.82
N GLN A 51 3.28 -1.32 8.10
CA GLN A 51 4.39 -1.19 9.05
C GLN A 51 5.43 -0.16 8.60
N LYS A 52 5.79 -0.16 7.31
CA LYS A 52 6.69 0.84 6.74
C LYS A 52 6.09 2.25 6.77
N MET A 53 4.79 2.38 6.51
CA MET A 53 4.08 3.65 6.63
C MET A 53 4.11 4.18 8.06
N GLU A 54 3.90 3.31 9.04
CA GLU A 54 3.90 3.71 10.45
C GLU A 54 5.29 4.25 10.86
N ILE A 55 6.35 3.51 10.56
CA ILE A 55 7.73 3.93 10.87
C ILE A 55 8.11 5.19 10.08
N GLY A 56 7.76 5.26 8.79
CA GLY A 56 8.04 6.41 7.93
C GLY A 56 7.32 7.67 8.42
N SER A 57 6.07 7.55 8.86
CA SER A 57 5.29 8.66 9.42
C SER A 57 5.87 9.16 10.74
N TYR A 58 6.37 8.26 11.60
CA TYR A 58 7.03 8.61 12.85
C TYR A 58 8.33 9.37 12.62
N TYR A 59 9.16 8.90 11.67
CA TYR A 59 10.36 9.61 11.25
C TYR A 59 10.05 11.02 10.72
N ALA A 60 9.07 11.13 9.80
CA ALA A 60 8.68 12.41 9.22
C ALA A 60 8.19 13.40 10.28
N ALA A 61 7.34 12.93 11.20
CA ALA A 61 6.82 13.71 12.31
C ALA A 61 7.95 14.24 13.21
N ARG A 62 8.87 13.38 13.64
CA ARG A 62 9.98 13.77 14.52
C ARG A 62 10.96 14.70 13.82
N ARG A 63 11.27 14.44 12.55
CA ARG A 63 12.16 15.28 11.75
C ARG A 63 11.59 16.69 11.57
N TRP A 64 10.29 16.77 11.26
CA TRP A 64 9.58 18.04 11.19
C TRP A 64 9.60 18.79 12.53
N GLN A 65 9.36 18.09 13.64
CA GLN A 65 9.39 18.68 14.98
C GLN A 65 10.72 19.38 15.30
N LEU A 66 11.83 18.73 14.95
CA LEU A 66 13.17 19.21 15.32
C LEU A 66 13.61 20.40 14.46
N GLU A 67 13.27 20.41 13.17
CA GLU A 67 13.83 21.39 12.23
C GLU A 67 12.90 22.54 11.84
N SER A 68 11.59 22.35 11.98
CA SER A 68 10.62 23.41 11.63
C SER A 68 10.77 24.66 12.49
N HIS A 69 11.30 24.54 13.71
CA HIS A 69 11.53 25.66 14.62
C HIS A 69 12.90 26.31 14.50
N LEU A 70 13.93 25.54 14.14
CA LEU A 70 15.32 26.02 14.10
C LEU A 70 15.60 26.83 12.83
N ASN A 71 14.95 26.49 11.71
CA ASN A 71 15.27 27.06 10.41
C ASN A 71 14.12 27.88 9.80
N ALA A 72 13.21 28.42 10.62
CA ALA A 72 12.05 29.18 10.14
C ALA A 72 12.43 30.40 9.26
N SER A 73 13.64 30.92 9.38
CA SER A 73 14.19 32.01 8.55
C SER A 73 15.05 31.53 7.36
N ASP A 74 15.77 30.41 7.49
CA ASP A 74 16.81 29.97 6.53
C ASP A 74 16.38 28.81 5.61
N ASN A 75 15.42 27.99 6.01
CA ASN A 75 14.84 26.95 5.14
C ASN A 75 13.34 27.22 4.93
N PRO A 76 12.91 27.61 3.72
CA PRO A 76 11.48 27.66 3.44
C PRO A 76 10.90 26.26 3.65
N ASP A 77 9.74 26.19 4.31
CA ASP A 77 9.04 24.95 4.71
C ASP A 77 8.95 23.90 3.59
N ASN A 78 8.83 24.36 2.35
CA ASN A 78 8.77 23.51 1.16
C ASN A 78 10.05 22.68 0.94
N ARG A 79 11.23 23.20 1.29
CA ARG A 79 12.50 22.47 1.13
C ARG A 79 12.65 21.37 2.16
N LEU A 80 12.29 21.66 3.42
CA LEU A 80 12.30 20.66 4.49
C LEU A 80 11.28 19.56 4.23
N GLN A 81 10.06 19.92 3.83
CA GLN A 81 9.03 18.97 3.47
C GLN A 81 9.49 18.05 2.33
N LYS A 82 10.12 18.61 1.29
CA LYS A 82 10.63 17.82 0.16
C LYS A 82 11.78 16.89 0.57
N ASP A 83 12.73 17.34 1.39
CA ASP A 83 13.79 16.47 1.90
C ASP A 83 13.24 15.30 2.72
N ILE A 84 12.29 15.57 3.61
CA ILE A 84 11.60 14.52 4.38
C ILE A 84 10.85 13.58 3.44
N GLU A 85 10.13 14.11 2.45
CA GLU A 85 9.41 13.30 1.46
C GLU A 85 10.37 12.39 0.69
N ASP A 86 11.52 12.90 0.24
CA ASP A 86 12.54 12.13 -0.48
C ASP A 86 13.14 11.02 0.41
N LYS A 87 13.41 11.30 1.70
CA LYS A 87 13.89 10.29 2.66
C LYS A 87 12.86 9.21 2.94
N VAL A 88 11.61 9.59 3.18
CA VAL A 88 10.50 8.64 3.39
C VAL A 88 10.25 7.82 2.13
N ARG A 89 10.32 8.44 0.96
CA ARG A 89 10.22 7.78 -0.35
C ARG A 89 11.31 6.73 -0.55
N GLY A 90 12.55 7.03 -0.19
CA GLY A 90 13.63 6.05 -0.20
C GLY A 90 13.38 4.89 0.77
N TYR A 91 12.95 5.17 2.01
CA TYR A 91 12.64 4.14 3.02
C TYR A 91 11.49 3.21 2.59
N MET A 92 10.50 3.76 1.90
CA MET A 92 9.37 3.02 1.35
C MET A 92 9.77 2.08 0.21
N GLY A 93 10.91 2.33 -0.43
CA GLY A 93 11.48 1.47 -1.46
C GLY A 93 11.08 1.87 -2.88
N PHE A 94 10.72 3.14 -3.11
CA PHE A 94 10.51 3.68 -4.46
C PHE A 94 11.79 3.64 -5.31
N ASP A 95 12.97 3.63 -4.67
CA ASP A 95 14.27 3.55 -5.34
C ASP A 95 14.58 2.14 -5.84
N ASN A 96 13.89 1.12 -5.32
CA ASN A 96 14.08 -0.27 -5.70
C ASN A 96 12.89 -0.79 -6.51
N ALA A 97 13.13 -1.10 -7.79
CA ALA A 97 12.11 -1.59 -8.71
C ALA A 97 11.42 -2.88 -8.22
N SER A 98 12.15 -3.76 -7.54
CA SER A 98 11.60 -5.01 -6.99
C SER A 98 10.63 -4.74 -5.85
N VAL A 99 10.98 -3.84 -4.92
CA VAL A 99 10.12 -3.47 -3.78
C VAL A 99 8.90 -2.70 -4.27
N THR A 100 9.10 -1.76 -5.21
CA THR A 100 8.03 -0.99 -5.86
C THR A 100 7.01 -1.91 -6.52
N LYS A 101 7.45 -2.93 -7.27
CA LYS A 101 6.56 -3.90 -7.92
C LYS A 101 5.91 -4.86 -6.93
N PHE A 102 6.60 -5.24 -5.86
CA PHE A 102 6.05 -6.14 -4.85
C PHE A 102 4.92 -5.48 -4.04
N LEU A 103 5.18 -4.28 -3.54
CA LEU A 103 4.25 -3.45 -2.75
C LEU A 103 3.25 -2.66 -3.61
N ASN A 104 3.36 -2.76 -4.94
CA ASN A 104 2.54 -2.04 -5.91
C ASN A 104 2.53 -0.52 -5.68
N LEU A 105 3.67 0.11 -5.42
CA LEU A 105 3.73 1.55 -5.14
C LEU A 105 3.52 2.38 -6.42
N ALA A 106 2.72 3.44 -6.32
CA ALA A 106 2.43 4.37 -7.41
C ALA A 106 3.06 5.74 -7.16
N ASN A 107 2.72 6.33 -6.01
CA ASN A 107 3.15 7.66 -5.62
C ASN A 107 3.12 7.79 -4.09
N LEU A 108 3.87 8.76 -3.56
CA LEU A 108 3.89 9.13 -2.16
C LEU A 108 3.79 10.65 -2.08
N LYS A 109 2.99 11.14 -1.14
CA LYS A 109 2.85 12.58 -0.89
C LYS A 109 2.87 12.82 0.61
N LEU A 110 3.73 13.74 1.04
CA LEU A 110 3.75 14.23 2.41
C LEU A 110 2.98 15.55 2.45
N GLU A 111 1.94 15.65 3.28
CA GLU A 111 1.18 16.88 3.49
C GLU A 111 1.32 17.33 4.94
N ILE A 112 1.67 18.61 5.13
CA ILE A 112 1.89 19.15 6.47
C ILE A 112 0.99 20.36 6.65
N GLN A 113 0.12 20.30 7.66
CA GLN A 113 -0.77 21.40 8.01
C GLN A 113 -0.37 21.94 9.37
N ARG A 114 0.02 23.22 9.41
CA ARG A 114 0.32 23.91 10.66
C ARG A 114 -0.97 24.47 11.26
N THR A 115 -1.26 24.08 12.49
CA THR A 115 -2.30 24.72 13.30
C THR A 115 -1.61 25.54 14.41
N GLN A 116 -2.41 26.30 15.18
CA GLN A 116 -1.87 27.12 16.27
C GLN A 116 -1.17 26.29 17.37
N VAL A 117 -1.57 25.04 17.57
CA VAL A 117 -1.07 24.18 18.65
C VAL A 117 -0.27 23.00 18.11
N TRP A 118 -0.74 22.39 17.03
CA TRP A 118 -0.21 21.16 16.46
C TRP A 118 0.20 21.34 15.00
N ASN A 119 1.19 20.60 14.56
CA ASN A 119 1.49 20.34 13.16
C ASN A 119 0.94 18.95 12.82
N VAL A 120 0.02 18.88 11.87
CA VAL A 120 -0.56 17.65 11.37
C VAL A 120 0.27 17.17 10.20
N VAL A 121 0.98 16.06 10.38
CA VAL A 121 1.81 15.42 9.35
C VAL A 121 1.04 14.25 8.79
N THR A 122 0.66 14.36 7.52
CA THR A 122 -0.13 13.35 6.80
C THR A 122 0.72 12.72 5.72
N LEU A 123 0.97 11.42 5.85
CA LEU A 123 1.67 10.63 4.84
C LEU A 123 0.65 9.87 3.99
N LYS A 124 0.55 10.21 2.70
CA LYS A 124 -0.32 9.55 1.73
C LYS A 124 0.48 8.68 0.78
N VAL A 125 0.09 7.41 0.66
CA VAL A 125 0.73 6.45 -0.23
C VAL A 125 -0.33 5.91 -1.19
N TYR A 126 -0.03 6.04 -2.47
CA TYR A 126 -0.88 5.58 -3.56
C TYR A 126 -0.35 4.23 -4.05
N THR A 127 -1.23 3.24 -4.12
CA THR A 127 -0.91 1.91 -4.64
C THR A 127 -1.52 1.71 -6.03
N LYS A 128 -0.96 0.78 -6.82
CA LYS A 128 -1.56 0.31 -8.08
C LYS A 128 -2.22 -1.05 -7.88
N PRO A 129 -3.42 -1.26 -8.42
CA PRO A 129 -4.05 -2.57 -8.38
C PRO A 129 -3.30 -3.55 -9.29
N ASN A 130 -3.21 -4.81 -8.88
CA ASN A 130 -2.44 -5.83 -9.61
C ASN A 130 -3.22 -6.42 -10.80
N ASN A 131 -4.52 -6.15 -10.89
CA ASN A 131 -5.40 -6.50 -12.02
C ASN A 131 -5.24 -7.93 -12.52
N ILE A 132 -5.31 -8.90 -11.60
CA ILE A 132 -5.26 -10.31 -11.95
C ILE A 132 -6.54 -10.64 -12.72
N LYS A 133 -6.41 -10.91 -14.03
CA LYS A 133 -7.53 -11.14 -14.96
C LYS A 133 -8.55 -12.16 -14.46
N LEU A 134 -8.11 -13.16 -13.69
CA LEU A 134 -8.98 -14.21 -13.14
C LEU A 134 -9.87 -13.68 -11.99
N LEU A 135 -9.33 -12.85 -11.10
CA LEU A 135 -10.03 -12.33 -9.92
C LEU A 135 -10.84 -11.07 -10.24
N CYS A 136 -10.34 -10.24 -11.16
CA CYS A 136 -10.94 -8.95 -11.50
C CYS A 136 -11.94 -9.02 -12.67
N ARG A 137 -12.43 -10.21 -13.02
CA ARG A 137 -13.42 -10.40 -14.10
C ARG A 137 -14.82 -9.95 -13.68
N TYR A 138 -15.14 -10.10 -12.40
CA TYR A 138 -16.47 -9.81 -11.87
C TYR A 138 -16.53 -8.38 -11.33
N PRO A 139 -17.64 -7.66 -11.55
CA PRO A 139 -17.81 -6.31 -11.04
C PRO A 139 -17.88 -6.29 -9.52
N LYS A 140 -17.45 -5.17 -8.92
CA LYS A 140 -17.40 -4.93 -7.47
C LYS A 140 -18.71 -5.30 -6.77
N GLN A 141 -19.85 -4.93 -7.34
CA GLN A 141 -21.19 -5.18 -6.80
C GLN A 141 -21.55 -6.67 -6.74
N ALA A 142 -21.00 -7.48 -7.64
CA ALA A 142 -21.24 -8.93 -7.67
C ALA A 142 -20.35 -9.67 -6.66
N VAL A 143 -19.14 -9.17 -6.41
CA VAL A 143 -18.18 -9.79 -5.47
C VAL A 143 -18.49 -9.38 -4.03
N CYS A 144 -18.80 -8.11 -3.81
CA CYS A 144 -19.05 -7.53 -2.49
C CYS A 144 -20.53 -7.36 -2.16
N ALA A 145 -21.38 -8.22 -2.74
CA ALA A 145 -22.78 -8.30 -2.35
C ALA A 145 -22.92 -8.55 -0.84
N SER A 146 -24.04 -8.12 -0.24
CA SER A 146 -24.37 -8.38 1.16
C SER A 146 -24.13 -9.87 1.49
N PRO A 147 -23.38 -10.22 2.56
CA PRO A 147 -23.13 -9.45 3.79
C PRO A 147 -21.76 -8.75 3.90
N TYR A 148 -20.90 -8.81 2.87
CA TYR A 148 -19.47 -8.48 3.03
C TYR A 148 -19.16 -6.97 3.11
N GLY A 149 -20.10 -6.11 2.72
CA GLY A 149 -20.07 -4.67 3.00
C GLY A 149 -18.82 -3.93 2.51
N GLN A 150 -18.49 -2.83 3.21
CA GLN A 150 -17.45 -1.87 2.82
C GLN A 150 -16.02 -2.45 2.91
N ASP A 151 -15.78 -3.45 3.77
CA ASP A 151 -14.47 -4.10 3.90
C ASP A 151 -14.11 -4.92 2.67
N CYS A 152 -15.10 -5.58 2.05
CA CYS A 152 -14.89 -6.24 0.77
C CYS A 152 -14.56 -5.24 -0.33
N GLU A 153 -15.28 -4.13 -0.39
CA GLU A 153 -15.03 -3.07 -1.38
C GLU A 153 -13.60 -2.53 -1.27
N ASN A 154 -13.20 -2.26 -0.03
CA ASN A 154 -11.85 -1.83 0.34
C ASN A 154 -10.75 -2.81 -0.10
N GLY A 155 -11.00 -4.11 -0.03
CA GLY A 155 -10.10 -5.16 -0.49
C GLY A 155 -10.11 -5.32 -2.02
N TYR A 156 -11.29 -5.19 -2.64
CA TYR A 156 -11.45 -5.26 -4.08
C TYR A 156 -10.68 -4.13 -4.78
N GLU A 157 -10.79 -2.89 -4.30
CA GLU A 157 -10.10 -1.71 -4.85
C GLU A 157 -8.56 -1.80 -4.71
N PHE A 158 -8.06 -2.57 -3.74
CA PHE A 158 -6.62 -2.85 -3.62
C PHE A 158 -6.13 -3.86 -4.68
N MET A 159 -6.98 -4.80 -5.08
CA MET A 159 -6.60 -5.88 -6.00
C MET A 159 -6.94 -5.57 -7.47
N CYS A 160 -8.06 -4.91 -7.71
CA CYS A 160 -8.75 -4.84 -8.99
C CYS A 160 -9.22 -3.42 -9.31
N VAL A 161 -9.11 -3.06 -10.58
CA VAL A 161 -9.82 -1.93 -11.20
C VAL A 161 -11.19 -2.40 -11.66
N GLU A 162 -12.20 -1.53 -11.58
CA GLU A 162 -13.52 -1.82 -12.12
C GLU A 162 -13.46 -2.24 -13.61
N PRO A 163 -14.17 -3.31 -14.00
CA PRO A 163 -14.18 -3.80 -15.37
C PRO A 163 -14.76 -2.73 -16.32
N GLY A 164 -13.96 -2.29 -17.30
CA GLY A 164 -14.35 -1.26 -18.27
C GLY A 164 -13.70 0.12 -18.05
N ASN A 165 -13.00 0.35 -16.93
CA ASN A 165 -12.32 1.63 -16.65
C ASN A 165 -10.82 1.45 -16.38
N HIS A 166 -10.13 0.72 -17.28
CA HIS A 166 -8.71 0.35 -17.15
C HIS A 166 -7.73 1.53 -17.14
N GLN A 167 -8.19 2.75 -17.42
CA GLN A 167 -7.35 3.95 -17.49
C GLN A 167 -7.40 4.79 -16.20
N ASN A 168 -8.46 4.70 -15.41
CA ASN A 168 -8.70 5.60 -14.26
C ASN A 168 -8.90 4.91 -12.91
N GLY A 169 -8.75 3.59 -12.84
CA GLY A 169 -8.75 2.86 -11.58
C GLY A 169 -7.51 3.15 -10.75
N GLY A 170 -7.50 4.28 -10.06
CA GLY A 170 -6.51 4.59 -9.04
C GLY A 170 -6.61 3.51 -7.97
N GLY A 171 -5.52 2.79 -7.71
CA GLY A 171 -5.50 1.87 -6.59
C GLY A 171 -5.68 2.60 -5.27
N LYS A 172 -5.71 1.85 -4.18
CA LYS A 172 -6.05 2.40 -2.88
C LYS A 172 -5.03 3.45 -2.42
N GLN A 173 -5.55 4.56 -1.88
CA GLN A 173 -4.78 5.51 -1.07
C GLN A 173 -4.79 5.02 0.38
N LEU A 174 -3.61 4.85 0.95
CA LEU A 174 -3.42 4.66 2.38
C LEU A 174 -2.92 5.97 2.98
N GLU A 175 -3.43 6.31 4.16
CA GLU A 175 -3.03 7.51 4.88
C GLU A 175 -2.69 7.20 6.32
N VAL A 176 -1.62 7.83 6.82
CA VAL A 176 -1.24 7.82 8.23
C VAL A 176 -1.06 9.26 8.67
N ILE A 177 -1.76 9.64 9.74
CA ILE A 177 -1.77 10.99 10.30
C ILE A 177 -1.05 10.96 11.64
N LYS A 178 -0.11 11.88 11.83
CA LYS A 178 0.59 12.09 13.10
C LYS A 178 0.47 13.55 13.53
N TYR A 179 0.24 13.74 14.82
CA TYR A 179 0.15 15.06 15.44
C TYR A 179 1.43 15.36 16.18
N VAL A 180 2.04 16.51 15.88
CA VAL A 180 3.32 16.93 16.44
C VAL A 180 3.14 18.30 17.09
N PRO A 181 3.55 18.51 18.35
CA PRO A 181 3.42 19.81 18.98
C PRO A 181 4.33 20.84 18.29
N SER A 182 3.89 22.10 18.25
CA SER A 182 4.65 23.21 17.65
C SER A 182 5.78 23.74 18.54
N ARG A 183 6.17 23.04 19.61
CA ARG A 183 7.37 23.33 20.41
C ARG A 183 7.94 22.01 20.94
N ASP A 184 9.26 21.85 20.85
CA ASP A 184 9.98 20.67 21.36
C ASP A 184 10.26 20.75 22.87
N ARG A 185 9.95 21.89 23.51
CA ARG A 185 10.11 22.03 24.96
C ARG A 185 8.87 21.47 25.65
N PRO A 186 8.99 20.59 26.67
CA PRO A 186 7.94 20.43 27.66
C PRO A 186 7.52 21.83 28.08
N ILE A 187 6.22 22.13 28.07
CA ILE A 187 5.74 23.35 28.71
C ILE A 187 6.16 23.18 30.18
N GLN A 188 7.22 23.86 30.61
CA GLN A 188 7.43 24.07 32.03
C GLN A 188 6.19 24.79 32.48
N PHE A 189 5.31 24.06 33.15
CA PHE A 189 4.15 24.64 33.78
C PHE A 189 4.68 25.50 34.93
N VAL A 190 5.05 26.74 34.63
CA VAL A 190 5.37 27.72 35.65
C VAL A 190 4.02 28.11 36.23
N LEU A 191 3.75 27.62 37.43
CA LEU A 191 2.62 28.09 38.22
C LEU A 191 2.72 29.62 38.28
N PRO A 192 1.67 30.36 37.87
CA PRO A 192 1.69 31.81 37.96
C PRO A 192 1.88 32.21 39.43
N GLY A 193 3.08 32.70 39.78
CA GLY A 193 3.36 33.19 41.13
C GLY A 193 4.79 33.03 41.66
N ILE A 194 5.65 32.19 41.07
CA ILE A 194 7.03 32.04 41.55
C ILE A 194 7.98 32.76 40.59
N LYS A 195 8.39 33.96 40.98
CA LYS A 195 9.52 34.69 40.39
C LYS A 195 10.76 34.32 41.22
N ASP A 196 11.82 33.87 40.55
CA ASP A 196 13.17 33.96 41.11
C ASP A 196 13.63 35.42 41.12
#